data_AF-R7VG03-F1
#
_entry.id   AF-R7VG03-F1
#
_cell.length_a   1.000
_cell.length_b   1.000
_cell.length_c   1.000
_cell.angle_alpha   90.00
_cell.angle_beta   90.00
_cell.angle_gamma   90.00
#
_symmetry.space_group_name_H-M   'P 1'
#
loop_
_entity.id
_entity.type
_entity.pdbx_description
1 polymer ?
#
loop_
_entity_poly.entity_id
_entity_poly.type
_entity_poly.pdbx_seq_one_letter_code
_entity_poly.pdbx_strand_id
1 'polypeptide(L)'
;MAQVYHGGRNQPEQVTDEYLSCFYCKSPGFHLPARTLLCGHISCDACIRKHISNGFGDDRQVVCPTCQRVTKTPQVTHNNLQNNVFVETQVDRLLRRHNAERQRNDMLYNIHQYRQDGSGKASFVPLQL
;
A
#
# COMPACT_ATOMS: atom_id res chain seq x y z
N MET A 1 2.55 -23.58 1.53
CA MET A 1 3.07 -23.21 2.87
C MET A 1 3.51 -21.76 2.79
N ALA A 2 2.82 -20.84 3.49
CA ALA A 2 3.19 -19.43 3.48
C ALA A 2 4.51 -19.27 4.25
N GLN A 3 5.48 -18.63 3.61
CA GLN A 3 6.81 -18.41 4.18
C GLN A 3 6.68 -17.29 5.23
N VAL A 4 6.68 -17.67 6.51
CA VAL A 4 6.63 -16.72 7.63
C VAL A 4 7.92 -15.92 7.63
N TYR A 5 7.80 -14.60 7.50
CA TYR A 5 8.94 -13.70 7.42
C TYR A 5 9.60 -13.56 8.81
N HIS A 6 10.80 -14.11 8.98
CA HIS A 6 11.62 -13.90 10.19
C HIS A 6 12.39 -12.58 10.08
N GLY A 7 11.68 -11.46 10.18
CA GLY A 7 12.26 -10.12 10.27
C GLY A 7 12.20 -9.60 11.70
N GLY A 8 13.34 -9.59 12.40
CA GLY A 8 13.48 -8.94 13.71
C GLY A 8 12.64 -9.53 14.85
N ARG A 9 12.91 -9.11 16.08
CA ARG A 9 12.06 -9.47 17.23
C ARG A 9 10.69 -8.82 17.01
N ASN A 10 9.69 -9.60 16.59
CA ASN A 10 8.28 -9.17 16.52
C ASN A 10 7.86 -8.63 17.88
N GLN A 11 7.91 -7.30 18.04
CA GLN A 11 7.25 -6.66 19.17
C GLN A 11 5.77 -6.51 18.83
N PRO A 12 4.85 -6.73 19.80
CA PRO A 12 3.40 -6.66 19.57
C PRO A 12 2.92 -5.37 18.89
N GLU A 13 3.71 -4.29 18.99
CA GLU A 13 3.41 -2.98 18.42
C GLU A 13 3.91 -2.79 16.97
N GLN A 14 4.48 -3.81 16.33
CA GLN A 14 5.10 -3.68 15.01
C GLN A 14 4.17 -4.14 13.88
N VAL A 15 3.72 -3.19 13.05
CA VAL A 15 3.04 -3.47 11.78
C VAL A 15 3.97 -4.27 10.86
N THR A 16 3.61 -5.49 10.47
CA THR A 16 4.42 -6.32 9.55
C THR A 16 4.05 -6.08 8.09
N ASP A 17 4.90 -6.54 7.16
CA ASP A 17 4.62 -6.51 5.72
C ASP A 17 3.29 -7.22 5.36
N GLU A 18 2.96 -8.29 6.08
CA GLU A 18 1.77 -9.12 5.88
C GLU A 18 0.48 -8.38 6.30
N TYR A 19 0.53 -7.67 7.43
CA TYR A 19 -0.58 -6.86 7.92
C TYR A 19 -0.80 -5.59 7.10
N LEU A 20 0.26 -5.07 6.46
CA LEU A 20 0.20 -3.89 5.60
C LEU A 20 0.02 -4.27 4.12
N SER A 21 -1.06 -4.99 3.80
CA SER A 21 -1.33 -5.48 2.44
C SER A 21 -2.63 -4.93 1.87
N CYS A 22 -2.66 -4.72 0.55
CA CYS A 22 -3.88 -4.30 -0.13
C CYS A 22 -4.81 -5.50 -0.32
N PHE A 23 -6.09 -5.36 0.06
CA PHE A 23 -7.05 -6.45 -0.09
C PHE A 23 -7.27 -6.88 -1.55
N TYR A 24 -7.06 -5.98 -2.52
CA TYR A 24 -7.29 -6.28 -3.93
C TYR A 24 -6.13 -7.05 -4.57
N CYS A 25 -4.89 -6.53 -4.51
CA CYS A 25 -3.73 -7.21 -5.12
C CYS A 25 -3.02 -8.19 -4.19
N LYS A 26 -3.33 -8.18 -2.89
CA LYS A 26 -2.68 -9.00 -1.85
C LYS A 26 -1.16 -8.82 -1.76
N SER A 27 -0.61 -7.79 -2.41
CA SER A 27 0.81 -7.47 -2.33
C SER A 27 1.16 -6.94 -0.94
N PRO A 28 2.27 -7.40 -0.34
CA PRO A 28 2.75 -6.88 0.94
C PRO A 28 3.22 -5.42 0.83
N GLY A 29 3.26 -4.71 1.96
CA GLY A 29 3.80 -3.36 2.09
C GLY A 29 3.10 -2.24 1.31
N PHE A 30 1.84 -2.46 0.90
CA PHE A 30 0.93 -1.51 0.24
C PHE A 30 1.54 -0.58 -0.83
N HIS A 31 1.21 -0.79 -2.12
CA HIS A 31 1.62 0.15 -3.17
C HIS A 31 0.90 1.50 -3.00
N LEU A 32 1.67 2.56 -2.75
CA LEU A 32 1.16 3.90 -2.53
C LEU A 32 0.90 4.67 -3.85
N PRO A 33 -0.01 5.67 -3.86
CA PRO A 33 -0.82 6.11 -2.73
C PRO A 33 -1.93 5.12 -2.36
N ALA A 34 -2.25 5.06 -1.07
CA ALA A 34 -3.34 4.25 -0.54
C ALA A 34 -4.63 5.07 -0.51
N ARG A 35 -5.68 4.61 -1.18
CA ARG A 35 -6.96 5.34 -1.31
C ARG A 35 -8.00 4.77 -0.36
N THR A 36 -8.63 5.65 0.39
CA THR A 36 -9.74 5.31 1.31
C THR A 36 -11.07 5.53 0.60
N LEU A 37 -11.91 4.50 0.56
CA LEU A 37 -13.30 4.58 0.13
C LEU A 37 -14.19 5.04 1.30
N LEU A 38 -15.39 5.57 1.03
CA LEU A 38 -16.31 6.03 2.09
C LEU A 38 -16.74 4.91 3.06
N CYS A 39 -16.65 3.66 2.62
CA CYS A 39 -16.90 2.50 3.48
C CYS A 39 -15.73 2.19 4.45
N GLY A 40 -14.64 2.95 4.42
CA GLY A 40 -13.46 2.78 5.26
C GLY A 40 -12.43 1.79 4.69
N HIS A 41 -12.78 0.98 3.69
CA HIS A 41 -11.83 0.09 3.04
C HIS A 41 -10.77 0.88 2.26
N ILE A 42 -9.55 0.34 2.27
CA ILE A 42 -8.38 0.98 1.70
C ILE A 42 -7.86 0.09 0.56
N SER A 43 -7.49 0.70 -0.57
CA SER A 43 -6.90 0.00 -1.71
C SER A 43 -5.80 0.83 -2.37
N CYS A 44 -4.82 0.18 -3.02
CA CYS A 44 -3.81 0.88 -3.79
C CYS A 44 -4.47 1.69 -4.91
N ASP A 45 -3.94 2.87 -5.22
CA ASP A 45 -4.42 3.70 -6.33
C ASP A 45 -4.44 2.93 -7.66
N ALA A 46 -3.36 2.19 -7.96
CA ALA A 46 -3.29 1.34 -9.15
C ALA A 46 -4.38 0.25 -9.17
N CYS A 47 -4.74 -0.30 -8.00
CA CYS A 47 -5.80 -1.30 -7.88
C CYS A 47 -7.17 -0.67 -8.10
N ILE A 48 -7.42 0.53 -7.56
CA ILE A 48 -8.66 1.28 -7.81
C ILE A 48 -8.81 1.58 -9.30
N ARG A 49 -7.76 2.10 -9.96
CA ARG A 49 -7.78 2.37 -11.41
C ARG A 49 -8.14 1.12 -12.20
N LYS A 50 -7.49 -0.01 -11.90
CA LYS A 50 -7.77 -1.30 -12.54
C LYS A 50 -9.20 -1.79 -12.27
N HIS A 51 -9.73 -1.54 -11.07
CA HIS A 51 -11.10 -1.94 -10.72
C HIS A 51 -12.13 -1.13 -11.51
N ILE A 52 -11.93 0.18 -11.63
CA ILE A 52 -12.77 1.07 -12.44
C ILE A 52 -12.70 0.68 -13.92
N SER A 53 -11.49 0.43 -14.47
CA SER A 53 -11.35 0.01 -15.88
C SER A 53 -12.04 -1.32 -16.19
N ASN A 54 -12.28 -2.15 -15.17
CA ASN A 54 -13.03 -3.40 -15.30
C ASN A 54 -14.56 -3.21 -15.19
N GLY A 55 -15.05 -1.96 -15.16
CA GLY A 55 -16.47 -1.62 -15.14
C GLY A 55 -17.10 -1.52 -13.74
N PHE A 56 -16.31 -1.59 -12.67
CA PHE A 56 -16.82 -1.52 -11.29
C PHE A 56 -16.81 -0.08 -10.74
N GLY A 57 -17.29 0.84 -11.56
CA GLY A 57 -17.29 2.26 -11.28
C GLY A 57 -17.13 3.07 -12.56
N ASP A 58 -17.21 4.38 -12.41
CA ASP A 58 -16.97 5.36 -13.46
C ASP A 58 -16.34 6.60 -12.82
N ASP A 59 -16.32 7.68 -13.58
CA ASP A 59 -15.75 8.96 -13.18
C ASP A 59 -16.38 9.56 -11.91
N ARG A 60 -17.65 9.26 -11.61
CA ARG A 60 -18.43 9.84 -10.51
C ARG A 60 -18.67 8.87 -9.35
N GLN A 61 -18.35 7.60 -9.53
CA GLN A 61 -18.54 6.60 -8.49
C GLN A 61 -17.54 5.46 -8.58
N VAL A 62 -17.05 5.03 -7.43
CA VAL A 62 -16.18 3.86 -7.31
C VAL A 62 -16.89 2.83 -6.45
N VAL A 63 -17.08 1.63 -6.99
CA VAL A 63 -17.59 0.48 -6.21
C VAL A 63 -16.44 -0.07 -5.39
N CYS A 64 -16.66 -0.30 -4.09
CA CYS A 64 -15.63 -0.89 -3.24
C CYS A 64 -15.35 -2.34 -3.66
N PRO A 65 -14.10 -2.71 -3.97
CA PRO A 65 -13.77 -4.08 -4.37
C PRO A 65 -13.96 -5.11 -3.25
N THR A 66 -14.00 -4.67 -1.98
CA THR A 66 -14.11 -5.55 -0.82
C THR A 66 -15.56 -5.80 -0.41
N CYS A 67 -16.38 -4.75 -0.34
CA CYS A 67 -17.73 -4.83 0.22
C CYS A 67 -18.84 -4.32 -0.72
N GLN A 68 -18.50 -3.97 -1.96
CA GLN A 68 -19.42 -3.51 -3.01
C GLN A 68 -20.22 -2.23 -2.70
N ARG A 69 -19.94 -1.55 -1.58
CA ARG A 69 -20.53 -0.25 -1.28
C ARG A 69 -19.98 0.80 -2.23
N VAL A 70 -20.86 1.68 -2.70
CA VAL A 70 -20.51 2.76 -3.63
C VAL A 70 -19.92 3.94 -2.88
N THR A 71 -18.79 4.43 -3.35
CA THR A 71 -18.22 5.74 -2.98
C THR A 71 -18.53 6.73 -4.08
N LYS A 72 -19.38 7.73 -3.79
CA LYS A 72 -19.64 8.83 -4.71
C LYS A 72 -18.46 9.81 -4.68
N THR A 73 -17.93 10.15 -5.84
CA THR A 73 -16.86 11.14 -5.98
C THR A 73 -17.43 12.46 -6.49
N PRO A 74 -17.10 13.61 -5.87
CA PRO A 74 -17.63 14.91 -6.29
C PRO A 74 -17.06 15.37 -7.65
N GLN A 75 -15.92 14.80 -8.07
CA GLN A 75 -15.29 15.08 -9.36
C GLN A 75 -14.86 13.79 -10.05
N VAL A 76 -14.73 13.90 -11.37
CA VAL A 76 -14.24 12.88 -12.29
C VAL A 76 -12.85 12.45 -11.84
N THR A 77 -12.65 11.15 -11.56
CA THR A 77 -11.37 10.43 -11.31
C THR A 77 -11.15 9.89 -9.88
N HIS A 78 -10.44 8.76 -9.82
CA HIS A 78 -9.91 8.12 -8.61
C HIS A 78 -8.98 9.03 -7.79
N ASN A 79 -8.42 10.09 -8.38
CA ASN A 79 -7.56 11.05 -7.68
C ASN A 79 -8.32 11.80 -6.57
N ASN A 80 -9.66 11.83 -6.63
CA ASN A 80 -10.51 12.47 -5.63
C ASN A 80 -10.77 11.61 -4.39
N LEU A 81 -10.34 10.34 -4.40
CA LEU A 81 -10.35 9.53 -3.18
C LEU A 81 -9.26 10.02 -2.24
N GLN A 82 -9.61 10.14 -0.96
CA GLN A 82 -8.67 10.59 0.07
C GLN A 82 -7.52 9.60 0.22
N ASN A 83 -6.30 10.14 0.33
CA ASN A 83 -5.15 9.35 0.72
C ASN A 83 -5.31 8.87 2.17
N ASN A 84 -4.86 7.66 2.44
CA ASN A 84 -4.79 7.13 3.78
C ASN A 84 -3.42 7.41 4.38
N VAL A 85 -3.29 8.57 5.04
CA VAL A 85 -2.02 9.01 5.66
C VAL A 85 -1.54 8.03 6.74
N PHE A 86 -2.46 7.33 7.41
CA PHE A 86 -2.09 6.30 8.38
C PHE A 86 -1.34 5.14 7.70
N VAL A 87 -1.87 4.60 6.59
CA VAL A 87 -1.19 3.55 5.82
C VAL A 87 0.14 4.06 5.28
N GLU A 88 0.20 5.27 4.72
CA GLU A 88 1.46 5.87 4.26
C GLU A 88 2.51 5.95 5.38
N THR A 89 2.10 6.33 6.59
CA THR A 89 2.98 6.37 7.78
C THR A 89 3.45 4.98 8.19
N GLN A 90 2.58 3.96 8.11
CA GLN A 90 3.01 2.59 8.41
C GLN A 90 3.97 2.06 7.35
N VAL A 91 3.78 2.40 6.07
CA VAL A 91 4.71 2.04 5.00
C VAL A 91 6.07 2.69 5.26
N ASP A 92 6.12 3.98 5.64
CA ASP A 92 7.38 4.66 6.01
C ASP A 92 8.08 4.01 7.22
N ARG A 93 7.33 3.63 8.26
CA ARG A 93 7.92 2.95 9.43
C ARG A 93 8.49 1.58 9.06
N LEU A 94 7.76 0.82 8.27
CA LEU A 94 8.19 -0.49 7.77
C LEU A 94 9.47 -0.36 6.94
N LEU A 95 9.52 0.67 6.09
CA LEU A 95 10.67 1.08 5.30
C LEU A 95 11.91 1.37 6.13
N ARG A 96 11.79 2.26 7.14
CA ARG A 96 12.91 2.61 8.02
C ARG A 96 13.49 1.39 8.74
N ARG A 97 12.63 0.47 9.18
CA ARG A 97 13.08 -0.78 9.82
C ARG A 97 13.81 -1.70 8.84
N HIS A 98 13.26 -1.91 7.64
CA HIS A 98 13.92 -2.71 6.60
C HIS A 98 15.29 -2.16 6.22
N ASN A 99 15.44 -0.83 6.19
CA ASN A 99 16.71 -0.16 5.96
C ASN A 99 17.68 -0.34 7.14
N ALA A 100 17.21 -0.18 8.38
CA ALA A 100 18.03 -0.38 9.57
C ALA A 100 18.57 -1.81 9.69
N GLU A 101 17.74 -2.82 9.42
CA GLU A 101 18.16 -4.24 9.37
C GLU A 101 19.26 -4.51 8.34
N ARG A 102 19.30 -3.72 7.27
CA ARG A 102 20.29 -3.80 6.19
C ARG A 102 21.46 -2.81 6.37
N GLN A 103 21.54 -2.12 7.51
CA GLN A 103 22.55 -1.09 7.80
C GLN A 103 22.55 0.06 6.77
N ARG A 104 21.37 0.45 6.28
CA ARG A 104 21.16 1.52 5.27
C ARG A 104 20.43 2.72 5.86
N ASN A 105 20.80 3.14 7.07
CA ASN A 105 20.08 4.20 7.79
C ASN A 105 20.11 5.56 7.08
N ASP A 106 21.19 5.83 6.34
CA ASP A 106 21.41 7.12 5.67
C ASP A 106 20.91 7.16 4.23
N MET A 107 20.20 6.12 3.78
CA MET A 107 19.67 6.09 2.42
C MET A 107 18.45 6.99 2.28
N LEU A 108 18.44 7.79 1.21
CA LEU A 108 17.25 8.42 0.70
C LEU A 108 16.40 7.40 -0.05
N TYR A 109 15.09 7.39 0.20
CA TYR A 109 14.14 6.50 -0.46
C TYR A 109 12.84 7.22 -0.76
N ASN A 110 12.12 6.73 -1.77
CA ASN A 110 10.77 7.20 -2.09
C ASN A 110 9.74 6.18 -1.62
N ILE A 111 8.88 6.58 -0.67
CA ILE A 111 7.84 5.71 -0.11
C ILE A 111 6.84 5.20 -1.16
N HIS A 112 6.70 5.91 -2.29
CA HIS A 112 5.84 5.50 -3.40
C HIS A 112 6.48 4.45 -4.31
N GLN A 113 7.78 4.15 -4.16
CA GLN A 113 8.50 3.19 -4.99
C GLN A 113 8.73 1.86 -4.25
N TYR A 114 7.63 1.26 -3.77
CA TYR A 114 7.65 -0.11 -3.27
C TYR A 114 8.03 -1.09 -4.38
N ARG A 115 8.98 -1.99 -4.10
CA ARG A 115 9.25 -3.17 -4.91
C ARG A 115 9.42 -4.39 -4.00
N GLN A 116 9.15 -5.57 -4.53
CA GLN A 116 9.74 -6.78 -3.98
C GLN A 116 11.00 -7.06 -4.79
N ASP A 117 12.09 -7.41 -4.11
CA ASP A 117 13.25 -7.95 -4.81
C ASP A 117 12.92 -9.34 -5.37
N GLY A 118 13.82 -9.90 -6.19
CA GLY A 118 13.67 -11.23 -6.76
C GLY A 118 13.56 -12.36 -5.72
N SER A 119 13.75 -12.09 -4.43
CA SER A 119 13.55 -13.04 -3.32
C SER A 119 12.19 -12.88 -2.62
N GLY A 120 11.30 -12.02 -3.15
CA GLY A 120 9.99 -11.74 -2.56
C GLY A 120 10.05 -10.84 -1.32
N LYS A 121 11.25 -10.39 -0.93
CA LYS A 121 11.44 -9.48 0.18
C LYS A 121 11.10 -8.07 -0.24
N ALA A 122 10.38 -7.34 0.61
CA ALA A 122 10.17 -5.92 0.42
C ALA A 122 11.54 -5.24 0.28
N SER A 123 11.78 -4.62 -0.87
CA SER A 123 13.02 -3.95 -1.21
C SER A 123 12.67 -2.62 -1.85
N PHE A 124 13.20 -1.54 -1.32
CA PHE A 124 12.88 -0.23 -1.83
C PHE A 124 14.12 0.40 -2.42
N VAL A 125 13.93 1.09 -3.54
CA VAL A 125 15.01 1.59 -4.38
C VAL A 125 15.65 2.80 -3.67
N PRO A 126 16.96 2.78 -3.40
CA PRO A 126 17.68 3.98 -3.02
C PRO A 126 17.49 5.04 -4.12
N LEU A 127 17.16 6.27 -3.75
CA LEU A 127 17.25 7.37 -4.69
C LEU A 127 18.73 7.55 -5.05
N GLN A 128 19.10 7.26 -6.31
CA GLN A 128 20.39 7.68 -6.85
C GLN A 128 20.29 9.17 -7.11
N LEU A 129 21.11 9.94 -6.39
CA LEU A 129 21.35 11.37 -6.66
C LEU A 129 22.29 11.53 -7.85
#